data_AF-A0A3D5ZA40-F1
#
_entry.id   AF-A0A3D5ZA40-F1
#
_cell.length_a   1.000
_cell.length_b   1.000
_cell.length_c   1.000
_cell.angle_alpha   90.00
_cell.angle_beta   90.00
_cell.angle_gamma   90.00
#
_symmetry.space_group_name_H-M   'P 1'
#
loop_
_entity.id
_entity.type
_entity.pdbx_description
1 polymer ?
#
loop_
_entity_poly.entity_id
_entity_poly.type
_entity_poly.pdbx_seq_one_letter_code
_entity_poly.pdbx_strand_id
1 'polypeptide(L)'
;SDFLGGKYLDKCTLFVTLEPCLMCAGAAFNTRIGRIVFGAYDERRGYTQFDHEHLTNKRILHPKTEVIGGVLEDACLQLLQEFFQTKRN
;
A
#
# COMPACT_ATOMS: atom_id res chain seq x y z
N SER A 1 2.91 -24.08 2.98
CA SER A 1 3.38 -22.83 2.32
C SER A 1 3.88 -23.16 0.91
N ASP A 2 3.12 -24.00 0.20
CA ASP A 2 3.72 -24.88 -0.81
C ASP A 2 3.51 -24.43 -2.26
N PHE A 3 2.61 -23.46 -2.49
CA PHE A 3 2.31 -22.98 -3.84
C PHE A 3 3.32 -21.94 -4.37
N LEU A 4 3.85 -21.09 -3.49
CA LEU A 4 4.83 -20.04 -3.86
C LEU A 4 6.27 -20.44 -3.51
N GLY A 5 6.47 -21.49 -2.71
CA GLY A 5 7.77 -22.13 -2.48
C GLY A 5 8.85 -21.27 -1.81
N GLY A 6 8.54 -20.08 -1.29
CA GLY A 6 9.52 -19.16 -0.73
C GLY A 6 8.95 -18.14 0.25
N LYS A 7 9.84 -17.54 1.05
CA LYS A 7 9.53 -16.44 1.99
C LYS A 7 9.25 -15.11 1.28
N TYR A 8 9.73 -14.96 0.05
CA TYR A 8 9.68 -13.71 -0.70
C TYR A 8 8.62 -13.74 -1.79
N LEU A 9 8.02 -12.59 -2.04
CA LEU A 9 6.92 -12.36 -2.99
C LEU A 9 7.36 -11.40 -4.11
N ASP A 10 8.62 -11.49 -4.53
CA ASP A 10 9.27 -10.59 -5.49
C ASP A 10 8.69 -10.67 -6.91
N LYS A 11 7.96 -11.75 -7.23
CA LYS A 11 7.22 -11.92 -8.49
C LYS A 11 5.72 -11.61 -8.38
N CYS A 12 5.24 -11.22 -7.21
CA CYS A 12 3.83 -10.94 -6.97
C CYS A 12 3.52 -9.45 -7.08
N THR A 13 2.31 -9.14 -7.52
CA THR A 13 1.74 -7.79 -7.51
C THR A 13 0.62 -7.72 -6.48
N LEU A 14 0.73 -6.81 -5.51
CA LEU A 14 -0.32 -6.53 -4.53
C LEU A 14 -1.21 -5.41 -5.06
N PHE A 15 -2.49 -5.70 -5.29
CA PHE A 15 -3.51 -4.71 -5.62
C PHE A 15 -4.31 -4.35 -4.36
N VAL A 16 -4.46 -3.06 -4.09
CA VAL A 16 -5.20 -2.55 -2.92
C VAL A 16 -5.93 -1.27 -3.30
N THR A 17 -7.19 -1.09 -2.89
CA THR A 17 -7.99 0.08 -3.31
C THR A 17 -7.57 1.38 -2.61
N LEU A 18 -6.92 1.30 -1.45
CA LEU A 18 -6.41 2.44 -0.69
C LEU A 18 -4.90 2.27 -0.46
N GLU A 19 -4.17 3.38 -0.44
CA GLU A 19 -2.75 3.40 -0.13
C GLU A 19 -2.43 2.60 1.16
N PRO A 20 -1.43 1.70 1.13
CA PRO A 20 -1.07 0.93 2.31
C PRO A 20 -0.54 1.84 3.42
N CYS A 21 -0.97 1.60 4.66
CA CYS A 21 -0.42 2.31 5.81
C CYS A 21 1.00 1.81 6.15
N LEU A 22 1.65 2.47 7.11
CA LEU A 22 3.01 2.13 7.56
C LEU A 22 3.17 0.64 7.95
N MET A 23 2.17 0.06 8.62
CA MET A 23 2.17 -1.37 8.98
C MET A 23 2.22 -2.26 7.73
N CYS A 24 1.35 -1.99 6.76
CA CYS A 24 1.27 -2.77 5.52
C CYS A 24 2.52 -2.59 4.66
N ALA A 25 3.07 -1.38 4.60
CA ALA A 25 4.32 -1.10 3.90
C ALA A 25 5.52 -1.83 4.53
N GLY A 26 5.60 -1.89 5.88
CA GLY A 26 6.60 -2.69 6.58
C GLY A 26 6.45 -4.20 6.34
N ALA A 27 5.22 -4.70 6.27
CA ALA A 27 4.96 -6.09 5.89
C ALA A 27 5.42 -6.37 4.45
N ALA A 28 5.12 -5.47 3.51
CA ALA A 28 5.57 -5.54 2.13
C ALA A 28 7.11 -5.52 1.98
N PHE A 29 7.80 -4.75 2.82
CA PHE A 29 9.27 -4.77 2.90
C PHE A 29 9.79 -6.16 3.31
N ASN A 30 9.22 -6.74 4.37
CA ASN A 30 9.66 -8.03 4.92
C ASN A 30 9.43 -9.20 3.94
N THR A 31 8.34 -9.15 3.19
CA THR A 31 8.02 -10.14 2.16
C THR A 31 8.68 -9.85 0.82
N ARG A 32 9.33 -8.69 0.65
CA ARG A 32 9.94 -8.23 -0.61
C ARG A 32 8.96 -8.29 -1.78
N ILE A 33 7.76 -7.73 -1.58
CA ILE A 33 6.75 -7.70 -2.65
C ILE A 33 7.34 -7.05 -3.91
N GLY A 34 7.10 -7.66 -5.07
CA GLY A 34 7.64 -7.17 -6.34
C GLY A 34 7.03 -5.84 -6.75
N ARG A 35 5.70 -5.75 -6.68
CA ARG A 35 4.96 -4.54 -7.07
C ARG A 35 3.77 -4.30 -6.17
N ILE A 36 3.50 -3.03 -5.88
CA ILE A 36 2.29 -2.56 -5.20
C ILE A 36 1.55 -1.64 -6.17
N VAL A 37 0.28 -1.93 -6.40
CA VAL A 37 -0.62 -1.09 -7.17
C VAL A 37 -1.76 -0.67 -6.26
N PHE A 38 -1.94 0.63 -6.06
CA PHE A 38 -3.04 1.14 -5.25
C PHE A 38 -3.89 2.20 -5.93
N GLY A 39 -5.13 2.30 -5.45
CA GLY A 39 -6.12 3.24 -5.98
C GLY A 39 -6.02 4.63 -5.38
N ALA A 40 -6.79 4.88 -4.32
CA ALA A 40 -6.83 6.19 -3.67
C ALA A 40 -5.63 6.40 -2.73
N TYR A 41 -5.13 7.63 -2.66
CA TYR A 41 -4.15 8.04 -1.65
C TYR A 41 -4.80 8.20 -0.26
N ASP A 42 -4.05 7.90 0.80
CA ASP A 42 -4.48 8.15 2.19
C ASP A 42 -3.66 9.31 2.77
N GLU A 43 -4.22 10.52 2.68
CA GLU A 43 -3.59 11.75 3.16
C GLU A 43 -3.29 11.76 4.67
N ARG A 44 -3.90 10.87 5.45
CA ARG A 44 -3.76 10.85 6.93
C ARG A 44 -2.87 9.73 7.43
N ARG A 45 -2.89 8.57 6.78
CA ARG A 45 -2.27 7.34 7.30
C ARG A 45 -1.50 6.55 6.24
N GLY A 46 -1.47 7.02 5.00
CA GLY A 46 -0.69 6.43 3.92
C GLY A 46 0.79 6.38 4.27
N TYR A 47 1.48 5.33 3.84
CA TYR A 47 2.91 5.18 4.13
C TYR A 47 3.74 6.35 3.56
N THR A 48 3.27 7.00 2.49
CA THR A 48 3.95 8.18 1.90
C THR A 48 4.02 9.35 2.87
N GLN A 49 3.04 9.50 3.77
CA GLN A 49 3.07 10.53 4.81
C GLN A 49 4.25 10.37 5.77
N PHE A 50 4.69 9.13 6.00
CA PHE A 50 5.82 8.79 6.88
C PHE A 50 7.16 8.77 6.14
N ASP A 51 7.15 8.76 4.79
CA ASP A 51 8.36 8.80 3.97
C ASP A 51 8.94 10.24 3.90
N HIS A 52 8.08 11.26 4.09
CA HIS A 52 8.48 12.68 4.14
C HIS A 52 8.95 13.14 5.54
N GLU A 53 8.51 12.46 6.61
CA GLU A 53 8.82 12.85 7.99
C GLU A 53 10.15 12.24 8.47
N HIS A 54 11.23 12.61 7.78
CA HIS A 54 12.62 12.82 8.25
C HIS A 54 13.22 12.07 9.48
N LEU A 55 12.79 10.86 9.85
CA LEU A 55 13.39 10.17 10.99
C LEU A 55 14.57 9.27 10.62
N THR A 56 14.62 8.76 9.40
CA THR A 56 15.76 7.99 8.90
C THR A 56 15.80 8.09 7.39
N ASN A 57 16.96 8.32 6.76
CA ASN A 57 17.17 8.24 5.29
C ASN A 57 16.95 6.80 4.72
N LYS A 58 15.95 6.07 5.21
CA LYS A 58 15.64 4.68 4.90
C LYS A 58 14.28 4.62 4.24
N ARG A 59 14.24 4.05 3.04
CA ARG A 59 12.99 3.75 2.33
C ARG A 59 12.16 2.78 3.17
N ILE A 60 10.88 3.11 3.38
CA ILE A 60 9.92 2.23 4.08
C ILE A 60 9.70 0.92 3.28
N LEU A 61 9.65 1.04 1.95
CA LEU A 61 9.53 -0.08 1.04
C LEU A 61 10.90 -0.61 0.59
N HIS A 62 10.92 -1.89 0.19
CA HIS A 62 12.15 -2.50 -0.28
C HIS A 62 12.59 -1.79 -1.59
N PRO A 63 13.89 -1.50 -1.82
CA PRO A 63 14.32 -0.70 -2.97
C PRO A 63 13.94 -1.25 -4.35
N LYS A 64 13.69 -2.56 -4.43
CA LYS A 64 13.24 -3.25 -5.66
C LYS A 64 11.72 -3.30 -5.83
N THR A 65 10.95 -2.87 -4.84
CA THR A 65 9.49 -2.85 -4.93
C THR A 65 9.07 -1.70 -5.82
N GLU A 66 8.38 -2.02 -6.91
CA GLU A 66 7.74 -1.03 -7.77
C GLU A 66 6.41 -0.57 -7.17
N VAL A 67 6.12 0.73 -7.26
CA VAL A 67 4.86 1.29 -6.73
C VAL A 67 4.16 2.07 -7.83
N ILE A 68 2.86 1.80 -7.99
CA ILE A 68 1.96 2.53 -8.88
C ILE A 68 0.75 2.96 -8.04
N GLY A 69 0.60 4.26 -7.81
CA GLY A 69 -0.56 4.85 -7.12
C GLY A 69 -1.53 5.53 -8.08
N GLY A 70 -2.72 5.86 -7.61
CA GLY A 70 -3.72 6.63 -8.36
C GLY A 70 -4.56 5.81 -9.35
N VAL A 71 -4.52 4.47 -9.29
CA VAL A 71 -5.25 3.62 -10.25
C VAL A 71 -6.74 3.57 -9.91
N LEU A 72 -7.59 4.14 -10.77
CA LEU A 72 -9.02 4.28 -10.49
C LEU A 72 -9.29 5.01 -9.16
N GLU A 73 -8.50 6.05 -8.88
CA GLU A 73 -8.51 6.80 -7.62
C GLU A 73 -9.91 7.27 -7.23
N ASP A 74 -10.63 7.97 -8.12
CA ASP A 74 -11.98 8.48 -7.85
C ASP A 74 -12.95 7.37 -7.45
N ALA A 75 -12.92 6.24 -8.17
CA ALA A 75 -13.79 5.10 -7.89
C ALA A 75 -13.45 4.44 -6.55
N CYS A 76 -12.15 4.30 -6.24
CA CYS A 76 -11.72 3.75 -4.96
C CYS A 76 -12.07 4.67 -3.78
N LEU A 77 -11.95 5.98 -3.96
CA LEU A 77 -12.31 6.98 -2.96
C LEU A 77 -13.82 6.99 -2.71
N GLN A 78 -14.62 6.91 -3.77
CA GLN A 78 -16.08 6.86 -3.69
C GLN A 78 -16.55 5.68 -2.83
N LEU A 79 -15.97 4.48 -3.00
CA LEU A 79 -16.30 3.31 -2.18
C LEU A 79 -16.10 3.55 -0.68
N LEU A 80 -15.00 4.21 -0.30
CA LEU A 80 -14.71 4.56 1.09
C LEU A 80 -15.71 5.60 1.63
N GLN A 81 -16.02 6.63 0.84
CA GLN A 81 -16.97 7.67 1.23
C GLN A 81 -18.37 7.08 1.44
N GLU A 82 -18.87 6.27 0.50
CA GLU A 82 -20.17 5.60 0.60
C GLU A 82 -20.26 4.69 1.83
N PHE A 83 -19.21 3.90 2.08
CA PHE A 83 -19.15 3.03 3.25
C PHE A 83 -19.28 3.83 4.56
N PHE A 84 -18.51 4.90 4.72
CA PHE A 84 -18.54 5.68 5.95
C PHE A 84 -19.76 6.59 6.07
N GLN A 85 -20.35 7.07 4.98
CA GLN A 85 -21.64 7.75 5.00
C GLN A 85 -22.73 6.82 5.54
N THR A 86 -22.77 5.57 5.05
CA THR A 86 -23.73 4.55 5.50
C THR A 86 -23.55 4.16 6.97
N LYS A 87 -22.34 4.28 7.54
CA LYS A 87 -22.07 3.95 8.95
C LYS A 87 -22.33 5.10 9.93
N ARG A 88 -22.40 6.34 9.43
CA ARG A 88 -22.60 7.55 10.25
C ARG A 88 -24.06 8.01 10.29
N ASN A 89 -24.88 7.47 9.40
CA ASN A 89 -26.34 7.61 9.36
C ASN A 89 -27.00 6.34 9.89
#